data_AF-A0A2K5ARU3-F1
#
_entry.id   AF-A0A2K5ARU3-F1
#
_cell.length_a   1.000
_cell.length_b   1.000
_cell.length_c   1.000
_cell.angle_alpha   90.00
_cell.angle_beta   90.00
_cell.angle_gamma   90.00
#
_symmetry.space_group_name_H-M   'P 1'
#
loop_
_entity.id
_entity.type
_entity.pdbx_description
1 polymer ?
#
loop_
_entity_poly.entity_id
_entity_poly.type
_entity_poly.pdbx_seq_one_letter_code
_entity_poly.pdbx_strand_id
1 'polypeptide(L)'
;MKETLEGKGLVKGYVPILILLASPVLYTLAIAPDTFQMGWNEGRGGFLFALAFIVAEIAGLRYDIARRRLYLASMLAVACIVYFTLVENGYRQIIMDSASNYGVRLKDSWTWMWDYIALGLFMVSALTIIYGRRWVRIAPASPIYLLGSAIILSLDAFFPYNTLGPLQFIVPYLLQFDAWIINTLDVGSATARGNMLFLNGSKGSMALQVFWPSAGVHSIIIYSLVMLAFLLKMNIQARRKGMYFAIGVAGTVFVNTMRILALSIYVLTVSADVNAFESFHSVAGEIMFLPWLAGYLTLIMYVESRRVKRMGKDASEGVNNSNSSR
;
A
#
# COMPACT_ATOMS: atom_id res chain seq x y z
N MET A 1 -50.52 0.73 16.44
CA MET A 1 -49.87 -0.54 16.04
C MET A 1 -49.00 -0.34 14.79
N LYS A 2 -48.04 0.60 14.84
CA LYS A 2 -47.13 0.95 13.72
C LYS A 2 -45.65 1.08 14.14
N GLU A 3 -45.34 0.72 15.39
CA GLU A 3 -44.01 0.40 15.87
C GLU A 3 -43.95 -1.11 16.05
N THR A 4 -43.03 -1.81 15.38
CA THR A 4 -42.48 -3.17 15.68
C THR A 4 -42.09 -4.01 14.46
N LEU A 5 -42.07 -3.48 13.22
CA LEU A 5 -41.52 -4.21 12.07
C LEU A 5 -40.12 -3.75 11.60
N GLU A 6 -39.65 -2.56 11.99
CA GLU A 6 -38.33 -2.06 11.54
C GLU A 6 -37.12 -2.72 12.22
N GLY A 7 -37.31 -3.38 13.37
CA GLY A 7 -36.22 -4.01 14.13
C GLY A 7 -35.83 -5.42 13.68
N LYS A 8 -36.67 -6.14 12.91
CA LYS A 8 -36.46 -7.57 12.61
C LYS A 8 -35.54 -7.87 11.42
N GLY A 9 -35.18 -6.84 10.64
CA GLY A 9 -34.39 -6.96 9.42
C GLY A 9 -32.97 -6.40 9.50
N LEU A 10 -32.52 -5.96 10.68
CA LEU A 10 -31.20 -5.33 10.85
C LEU A 10 -30.20 -6.32 11.44
N VAL A 11 -29.02 -6.36 10.83
CA VAL A 11 -27.84 -7.02 11.39
C VAL A 11 -27.05 -5.95 12.13
N LYS A 12 -26.82 -6.19 13.42
CA LYS A 12 -26.15 -5.23 14.31
C LYS A 12 -24.65 -5.50 14.37
N GLY A 13 -23.88 -4.42 14.41
CA GLY A 13 -22.44 -4.46 14.61
C GLY A 13 -21.62 -4.73 13.35
N TYR A 14 -20.32 -4.49 13.48
CA TYR A 14 -19.39 -4.48 12.36
C TYR A 14 -18.82 -5.86 12.00
N VAL A 15 -18.93 -6.85 12.91
CA VAL A 15 -18.32 -8.18 12.75
C VAL A 15 -18.81 -8.92 11.49
N PRO A 16 -20.13 -8.98 11.18
CA PRO A 16 -20.59 -9.67 9.97
C PRO A 16 -20.08 -9.02 8.67
N ILE A 17 -19.87 -7.69 8.69
CA ILE A 17 -19.30 -6.94 7.58
C ILE A 17 -17.83 -7.33 7.40
N LEU A 18 -17.06 -7.33 8.50
CA LEU A 18 -15.65 -7.70 8.46
C LEU A 18 -15.46 -9.12 7.93
N ILE A 19 -16.25 -10.08 8.43
CA ILE A 19 -16.19 -11.47 7.95
C ILE A 19 -16.48 -11.52 6.44
N LEU A 20 -17.51 -10.82 5.99
CA LEU A 20 -17.89 -10.79 4.58
C LEU A 20 -16.83 -10.16 3.67
N LEU A 21 -16.22 -9.06 4.11
CA LEU A 21 -15.19 -8.36 3.32
C LEU A 21 -13.84 -9.09 3.38
N ALA A 22 -13.54 -9.76 4.49
CA ALA A 22 -12.33 -10.57 4.64
C ALA A 22 -12.41 -11.91 3.90
N SER A 23 -13.61 -12.43 3.63
CA SER A 23 -13.78 -13.81 3.18
C SER A 23 -13.04 -14.16 1.89
N PRO A 24 -12.97 -13.33 0.82
CA PRO A 24 -12.22 -13.71 -0.37
C PRO A 24 -10.71 -13.77 -0.14
N VAL A 25 -10.17 -12.92 0.74
CA VAL A 25 -8.76 -12.90 1.12
C VAL A 25 -8.41 -14.11 1.97
N LEU A 26 -9.23 -14.42 2.99
CA LEU A 26 -9.02 -15.59 3.84
C LEU A 26 -9.17 -16.89 3.06
N TYR A 27 -10.13 -16.94 2.13
CA TYR A 27 -10.32 -18.07 1.23
C TYR A 27 -9.08 -18.30 0.36
N THR A 28 -8.61 -17.27 -0.34
CA THR A 28 -7.40 -17.37 -1.19
C THR A 28 -6.17 -17.76 -0.41
N LEU A 29 -5.99 -17.21 0.80
CA LEU A 29 -4.89 -17.58 1.69
C LEU A 29 -4.96 -19.06 2.09
N ALA A 30 -6.15 -19.62 2.28
CA ALA A 30 -6.32 -21.02 2.65
C ALA A 30 -6.05 -21.98 1.49
N ILE A 31 -6.43 -21.63 0.26
CA ILE A 31 -6.31 -22.54 -0.90
C ILE A 31 -4.99 -22.38 -1.68
N ALA A 32 -4.34 -21.21 -1.59
CA ALA A 32 -3.13 -20.87 -2.33
C ALA A 32 -2.18 -20.02 -1.48
N PRO A 33 -1.72 -20.50 -0.30
CA PRO A 33 -0.90 -19.73 0.63
C PRO A 33 0.46 -19.31 0.05
N ASP A 34 1.00 -20.12 -0.86
CA ASP A 34 2.24 -19.88 -1.60
C ASP A 34 2.19 -18.65 -2.51
N THR A 35 0.99 -18.22 -2.90
CA THR A 35 0.78 -16.99 -3.68
C THR A 35 0.88 -15.72 -2.83
N PHE A 36 0.96 -15.81 -1.50
CA PHE A 36 1.06 -14.64 -0.61
C PHE A 36 2.51 -14.21 -0.38
N GLN A 37 3.24 -14.03 -1.48
CA GLN A 37 4.60 -13.51 -1.44
C GLN A 37 4.58 -12.00 -1.21
N MET A 38 5.53 -11.54 -0.41
CA MET A 38 5.75 -10.14 -0.03
C MET A 38 6.63 -9.42 -1.07
N GLY A 39 6.44 -9.79 -2.34
CA GLY A 39 7.07 -9.17 -3.49
C GLY A 39 6.04 -8.38 -4.27
N TRP A 40 6.45 -7.22 -4.76
CA TRP A 40 5.55 -6.22 -5.32
C TRP A 40 4.85 -6.63 -6.63
N ASN A 41 5.42 -7.59 -7.37
CA ASN A 41 4.83 -8.24 -8.54
C ASN A 41 4.90 -9.78 -8.46
N GLU A 42 5.03 -10.31 -7.25
CA GLU A 42 5.27 -11.75 -7.01
C GLU A 42 4.06 -12.44 -6.38
N GLY A 43 2.96 -11.71 -6.11
CA GLY A 43 1.76 -12.34 -5.61
C GLY A 43 0.74 -11.44 -4.93
N ARG A 44 0.02 -12.08 -4.02
CA ARG A 44 -1.14 -11.57 -3.26
C ARG A 44 -0.79 -11.11 -1.86
N GLY A 45 0.49 -10.98 -1.48
CA GLY A 45 0.89 -10.46 -0.17
C GLY A 45 0.20 -9.13 0.16
N GLY A 46 0.00 -8.29 -0.85
CA GLY A 46 -0.75 -7.04 -0.75
C GLY A 46 -2.19 -7.16 -0.21
N PHE A 47 -2.85 -8.31 -0.39
CA PHE A 47 -4.20 -8.53 0.12
C PHE A 47 -4.26 -8.48 1.66
N LEU A 48 -3.17 -8.84 2.33
CA LEU A 48 -3.08 -8.74 3.79
C LEU A 48 -3.06 -7.29 4.27
N PHE A 49 -2.46 -6.37 3.51
CA PHE A 49 -2.55 -4.94 3.80
C PHE A 49 -3.97 -4.41 3.56
N ALA A 50 -4.60 -4.81 2.46
CA ALA A 50 -6.01 -4.47 2.20
C ALA A 50 -6.93 -4.97 3.32
N LEU A 51 -6.65 -6.15 3.90
CA LEU A 51 -7.35 -6.69 5.05
C LEU A 51 -7.05 -5.91 6.34
N ALA A 52 -5.80 -5.54 6.58
CA ALA A 52 -5.44 -4.70 7.73
C ALA A 52 -6.16 -3.34 7.68
N PHE A 53 -6.23 -2.72 6.51
CA PHE A 53 -6.97 -1.47 6.32
C PHE A 53 -8.46 -1.65 6.57
N ILE A 54 -9.10 -2.71 6.05
CA ILE A 54 -10.54 -2.88 6.27
C ILE A 54 -10.88 -3.11 7.75
N VAL A 55 -10.04 -3.88 8.45
CA VAL A 55 -10.16 -4.09 9.90
C VAL A 55 -9.99 -2.76 10.63
N ALA A 56 -8.93 -2.00 10.35
CA ALA A 56 -8.66 -0.72 11.00
C ALA A 56 -9.78 0.31 10.79
N GLU A 57 -10.45 0.31 9.63
CA GLU A 57 -11.48 1.29 9.31
C GLU A 57 -12.89 0.92 9.75
N ILE A 58 -13.19 -0.38 9.85
CA ILE A 58 -14.53 -0.87 10.17
C ILE A 58 -14.65 -1.36 11.63
N ALA A 59 -13.56 -1.83 12.24
CA ALA A 59 -13.60 -2.30 13.62
C ALA A 59 -14.08 -1.20 14.57
N GLY A 60 -15.06 -1.55 15.40
CA GLY A 60 -15.66 -0.62 16.38
C GLY A 60 -16.79 0.26 15.83
N LEU A 61 -17.09 0.22 14.53
CA LEU A 61 -18.24 0.94 13.98
C LEU A 61 -19.56 0.37 14.51
N ARG A 62 -20.38 1.23 15.10
CA ARG A 62 -21.77 0.91 15.45
C ARG A 62 -22.67 1.31 14.28
N TYR A 63 -22.74 0.43 13.30
CA TYR A 63 -23.55 0.63 12.10
C TYR A 63 -24.49 -0.55 11.90
N ASP A 64 -25.79 -0.27 11.88
CA ASP A 64 -26.83 -1.28 11.64
C ASP A 64 -27.13 -1.38 10.15
N ILE A 65 -27.20 -2.61 9.64
CA ILE A 65 -27.33 -2.86 8.19
C ILE A 65 -28.59 -3.66 7.91
N ALA A 66 -29.32 -3.23 6.87
CA ALA A 66 -30.43 -4.00 6.34
C ALA A 66 -29.94 -5.36 5.81
N ARG A 67 -30.53 -6.45 6.28
CA ARG A 67 -30.18 -7.84 5.92
C ARG A 67 -30.15 -8.07 4.40
N ARG A 68 -31.04 -7.41 3.64
CA ARG A 68 -31.04 -7.43 2.16
C ARG A 68 -29.71 -6.96 1.56
N ARG A 69 -29.12 -5.89 2.09
CA ARG A 69 -27.82 -5.38 1.62
C ARG A 69 -26.70 -6.36 1.92
N LEU A 70 -26.76 -7.01 3.09
CA LEU A 70 -25.80 -8.05 3.45
C LEU A 70 -25.88 -9.24 2.48
N TYR A 71 -27.08 -9.74 2.16
CA TYR A 71 -27.24 -10.81 1.19
C TYR A 71 -26.71 -10.45 -0.20
N LEU A 72 -26.98 -9.25 -0.70
CA LEU A 72 -26.45 -8.80 -1.99
C LEU A 72 -24.92 -8.71 -1.98
N ALA A 73 -24.33 -8.20 -0.89
CA ALA A 73 -22.88 -8.18 -0.72
C ALA A 73 -22.30 -9.61 -0.59
N SER A 74 -23.02 -10.55 0.02
CA SER A 74 -22.60 -11.95 0.13
C SER A 74 -22.52 -12.61 -1.26
N MET A 75 -23.46 -12.30 -2.16
CA MET A 75 -23.41 -12.81 -3.54
C MET A 75 -22.15 -12.32 -4.27
N LEU A 76 -21.74 -11.07 -4.05
CA LEU A 76 -20.48 -10.55 -4.61
C LEU A 76 -19.25 -11.25 -4.00
N ALA A 77 -19.28 -11.55 -2.70
CA ALA A 77 -18.20 -12.29 -2.06
C ALA A 77 -18.07 -13.70 -2.64
N VAL A 78 -19.20 -14.38 -2.87
CA VAL A 78 -19.23 -15.69 -3.55
C VAL A 78 -18.69 -15.57 -4.98
N ALA A 79 -19.10 -14.56 -5.75
CA ALA A 79 -18.58 -14.36 -7.11
C ALA A 79 -17.06 -14.13 -7.13
N CYS A 80 -16.53 -13.36 -6.17
CA CYS A 80 -15.09 -13.12 -6.01
C CYS A 80 -14.34 -14.40 -5.62
N ILE A 81 -14.90 -15.21 -4.71
CA ILE A 81 -14.36 -16.53 -4.34
C ILE A 81 -14.37 -17.47 -5.55
N VAL A 82 -15.42 -17.49 -6.35
CA VAL A 82 -15.50 -18.28 -7.59
C VAL A 82 -14.41 -17.84 -8.57
N TYR A 83 -14.20 -16.54 -8.77
CA TYR A 83 -13.09 -16.03 -9.58
C TYR A 83 -11.75 -16.61 -9.11
N PHE A 84 -11.43 -16.51 -7.82
CA PHE A 84 -10.16 -17.04 -7.31
C PHE A 84 -10.07 -18.56 -7.40
N THR A 85 -11.18 -19.28 -7.22
CA THR A 85 -11.24 -20.72 -7.47
C THR A 85 -10.87 -21.03 -8.91
N LEU A 86 -11.42 -20.30 -9.88
CA LEU A 86 -11.10 -20.49 -11.30
C LEU A 86 -9.63 -20.18 -11.59
N VAL A 87 -9.08 -19.10 -11.02
CA VAL A 87 -7.66 -18.73 -11.16
C VAL A 87 -6.75 -19.87 -10.73
N GLU A 88 -7.00 -20.48 -9.57
CA GLU A 88 -6.21 -21.62 -9.08
C GLU A 88 -6.47 -22.92 -9.86
N ASN A 89 -7.61 -23.03 -10.56
CA ASN A 89 -7.94 -24.16 -11.43
C ASN A 89 -7.60 -23.90 -12.92
N GLY A 90 -6.52 -23.16 -13.18
CA GLY A 90 -5.95 -23.00 -14.52
C GLY A 90 -6.36 -21.73 -15.27
N TYR A 91 -7.31 -20.94 -14.77
CA TYR A 91 -7.65 -19.65 -15.39
C TYR A 91 -6.48 -18.64 -15.33
N ARG A 92 -5.55 -18.81 -14.37
CA ARG A 92 -4.29 -18.05 -14.32
C ARG A 92 -3.51 -18.12 -15.63
N GLN A 93 -3.41 -19.31 -16.23
CA GLN A 93 -2.67 -19.50 -17.48
C GLN A 93 -3.33 -18.74 -18.64
N ILE A 94 -4.67 -18.74 -18.69
CA ILE A 94 -5.43 -17.98 -19.69
C ILE A 94 -5.14 -16.48 -19.57
N ILE A 95 -5.10 -15.95 -18.34
CA ILE A 95 -4.72 -14.55 -18.09
C ILE A 95 -3.28 -14.31 -18.58
N MET A 96 -2.33 -15.15 -18.20
CA MET A 96 -0.92 -15.04 -18.61
C MET A 96 -0.74 -15.06 -20.13
N ASP A 97 -1.42 -15.97 -20.83
CA ASP A 97 -1.31 -16.12 -22.28
C ASP A 97 -1.92 -14.93 -23.02
N SER A 98 -2.99 -14.36 -22.48
CA SER A 98 -3.63 -13.16 -23.04
C SER A 98 -2.70 -11.94 -23.07
N ALA A 99 -1.66 -11.89 -22.23
CA ALA A 99 -0.67 -10.81 -22.20
C ALA A 99 -0.05 -10.55 -23.59
N SER A 100 0.19 -11.61 -24.36
CA SER A 100 0.76 -11.53 -25.70
C SER A 100 -0.12 -10.74 -26.68
N ASN A 101 -1.44 -10.86 -26.55
CA ASN A 101 -2.41 -10.16 -27.40
C ASN A 101 -2.43 -8.64 -27.17
N TYR A 102 -1.99 -8.20 -26.00
CA TYR A 102 -2.00 -6.78 -25.59
C TYR A 102 -0.61 -6.13 -25.66
N GLY A 103 0.41 -6.84 -26.15
CA GLY A 103 1.78 -6.32 -26.22
C GLY A 103 2.41 -6.08 -24.84
N VAL A 104 1.95 -6.81 -23.82
CA VAL A 104 2.48 -6.76 -22.45
C VAL A 104 3.91 -7.30 -22.43
N ARG A 105 4.77 -6.63 -21.66
CA ARG A 105 6.19 -6.96 -21.55
C ARG A 105 6.53 -7.78 -20.30
N LEU A 106 5.87 -7.50 -19.17
CA LEU A 106 5.99 -8.28 -17.93
C LEU A 106 4.70 -9.06 -17.65
N LYS A 107 4.74 -10.38 -17.85
CA LYS A 107 3.57 -11.26 -17.70
C LYS A 107 3.16 -11.44 -16.23
N ASP A 108 4.10 -11.45 -15.29
CA ASP A 108 3.78 -11.63 -13.87
C ASP A 108 2.95 -10.45 -13.36
N SER A 109 3.41 -9.22 -13.61
CA SER A 109 2.69 -8.00 -13.25
C SER A 109 1.29 -7.94 -13.89
N TRP A 110 1.17 -8.37 -15.15
CA TRP A 110 -0.13 -8.50 -15.81
C TRP A 110 -1.05 -9.52 -15.13
N THR A 111 -0.51 -10.65 -14.71
CA THR A 111 -1.28 -11.74 -14.10
C THR A 111 -1.82 -11.31 -12.75
N TRP A 112 -0.96 -10.76 -11.90
CA TRP A 112 -1.35 -10.32 -10.56
C TRP A 112 -2.27 -9.10 -10.60
N MET A 113 -2.10 -8.19 -11.57
CA MET A 113 -2.98 -7.03 -11.75
C MET A 113 -4.47 -7.41 -11.70
N TRP A 114 -4.85 -8.49 -12.39
CA TRP A 114 -6.24 -8.93 -12.44
C TRP A 114 -6.79 -9.41 -11.10
N ASP A 115 -5.96 -10.02 -10.27
CA ASP A 115 -6.33 -10.42 -8.91
C ASP A 115 -6.62 -9.18 -8.04
N TYR A 116 -5.80 -8.14 -8.15
CA TYR A 116 -6.03 -6.86 -7.46
C TYR A 116 -7.26 -6.11 -8.01
N ILE A 117 -7.50 -6.15 -9.32
CA ILE A 117 -8.72 -5.60 -9.93
C ILE A 117 -9.96 -6.33 -9.39
N ALA A 118 -9.96 -7.66 -9.43
CA ALA A 118 -11.10 -8.47 -9.00
C ALA A 118 -11.45 -8.19 -7.53
N LEU A 119 -10.45 -8.21 -6.64
CA LEU A 119 -10.66 -7.92 -5.23
C LEU A 119 -11.04 -6.44 -4.99
N GLY A 120 -10.42 -5.51 -5.71
CA GLY A 120 -10.72 -4.08 -5.63
C GLY A 120 -12.16 -3.76 -6.05
N LEU A 121 -12.63 -4.34 -7.16
CA LEU A 121 -14.01 -4.22 -7.62
C LEU A 121 -14.99 -4.83 -6.62
N PHE A 122 -14.70 -6.02 -6.10
CA PHE A 122 -15.49 -6.61 -5.01
C PHE A 122 -15.59 -5.65 -3.82
N MET A 123 -14.47 -5.09 -3.37
CA MET A 123 -14.43 -4.25 -2.18
C MET A 123 -15.22 -2.95 -2.38
N VAL A 124 -15.06 -2.28 -3.54
CA VAL A 124 -15.85 -1.09 -3.90
C VAL A 124 -17.33 -1.41 -3.97
N SER A 125 -17.72 -2.48 -4.67
CA SER A 125 -19.12 -2.84 -4.87
C SER A 125 -19.79 -3.26 -3.55
N ALA A 126 -19.15 -4.09 -2.75
CA ALA A 126 -19.67 -4.53 -1.45
C ALA A 126 -19.83 -3.35 -0.49
N LEU A 127 -18.82 -2.49 -0.37
CA LEU A 127 -18.89 -1.30 0.47
C LEU A 127 -19.96 -0.31 -0.02
N THR A 128 -20.13 -0.15 -1.33
CA THR A 128 -21.20 0.66 -1.92
C THR A 128 -22.58 0.12 -1.59
N ILE A 129 -22.78 -1.19 -1.65
CA ILE A 129 -24.06 -1.82 -1.29
C ILE A 129 -24.36 -1.64 0.19
N ILE A 130 -23.36 -1.84 1.05
CA ILE A 130 -23.53 -1.80 2.51
C ILE A 130 -23.79 -0.38 3.00
N TYR A 131 -22.90 0.56 2.66
CA TYR A 131 -22.89 1.92 3.22
C TYR A 131 -23.45 2.99 2.27
N GLY A 132 -23.81 2.63 1.03
CA GLY A 132 -24.14 3.61 -0.01
C GLY A 132 -22.95 4.54 -0.31
N ARG A 133 -23.21 5.74 -0.84
CA ARG A 133 -22.16 6.73 -1.17
C ARG A 133 -21.25 7.13 0.01
N ARG A 134 -21.64 6.83 1.26
CA ARG A 134 -20.86 7.18 2.45
C ARG A 134 -19.61 6.31 2.61
N TRP A 135 -19.51 5.17 1.93
CA TRP A 135 -18.37 4.27 2.06
C TRP A 135 -17.01 4.95 1.84
N VAL A 136 -16.93 5.90 0.91
CA VAL A 136 -15.71 6.66 0.58
C VAL A 136 -15.17 7.44 1.78
N ARG A 137 -16.00 7.72 2.79
CA ARG A 137 -15.58 8.37 4.04
C ARG A 137 -15.39 7.38 5.19
N ILE A 138 -16.00 6.20 5.09
CA ILE A 138 -16.01 5.19 6.15
C ILE A 138 -14.80 4.27 6.02
N ALA A 139 -14.65 3.63 4.86
CA ALA A 139 -13.63 2.62 4.60
C ALA A 139 -12.99 2.74 3.18
N PRO A 140 -12.39 3.90 2.82
CA PRO A 140 -11.76 4.07 1.51
C PRO A 140 -10.39 3.41 1.35
N ALA A 141 -9.65 3.12 2.42
CA ALA A 141 -8.22 2.79 2.31
C ALA A 141 -7.97 1.47 1.59
N SER A 142 -8.77 0.44 1.89
CA SER A 142 -8.63 -0.88 1.25
C SER A 142 -8.92 -0.85 -0.26
N PRO A 143 -10.04 -0.28 -0.75
CA PRO A 143 -10.25 -0.04 -2.19
C PRO A 143 -9.16 0.77 -2.88
N ILE A 144 -8.71 1.86 -2.26
CA ILE A 144 -7.68 2.74 -2.83
C ILE A 144 -6.36 1.99 -2.98
N TYR A 145 -5.98 1.21 -1.96
CA TYR A 145 -4.78 0.40 -2.01
C TYR A 145 -4.86 -0.65 -3.12
N LEU A 146 -5.94 -1.45 -3.17
CA LEU A 146 -6.09 -2.52 -4.15
C LEU A 146 -6.09 -2.00 -5.60
N LEU A 147 -6.87 -0.96 -5.88
CA LEU A 147 -6.94 -0.37 -7.22
C LEU A 147 -5.66 0.40 -7.56
N GLY A 148 -5.01 1.01 -6.57
CA GLY A 148 -3.70 1.61 -6.72
C GLY A 148 -2.63 0.60 -7.11
N SER A 149 -2.57 -0.54 -6.42
CA SER A 149 -1.68 -1.66 -6.75
C SER A 149 -1.96 -2.20 -8.14
N ALA A 150 -3.23 -2.33 -8.54
CA ALA A 150 -3.58 -2.72 -9.90
C ALA A 150 -3.04 -1.71 -10.95
N ILE A 151 -3.14 -0.41 -10.70
CA ILE A 151 -2.56 0.61 -11.59
C ILE A 151 -1.04 0.46 -11.68
N ILE A 152 -0.36 0.22 -10.56
CA ILE A 152 1.10 0.06 -10.54
C ILE A 152 1.52 -1.21 -11.30
N LEU A 153 0.84 -2.33 -11.05
CA LEU A 153 1.06 -3.59 -11.77
C LEU A 153 0.76 -3.43 -13.27
N SER A 154 -0.25 -2.64 -13.64
CA SER A 154 -0.51 -2.29 -15.03
C SER A 154 0.63 -1.48 -15.64
N LEU A 155 1.11 -0.44 -14.94
CA LEU A 155 2.22 0.38 -15.40
C LEU A 155 3.46 -0.48 -15.61
N ASP A 156 3.73 -1.41 -14.70
CA ASP A 156 4.86 -2.32 -14.81
C ASP A 156 4.67 -3.37 -15.94
N ALA A 157 3.46 -3.89 -16.12
CA ALA A 157 3.15 -4.84 -17.19
C ALA A 157 3.42 -4.24 -18.59
N PHE A 158 2.99 -2.99 -18.82
CA PHE A 158 3.11 -2.31 -20.12
C PHE A 158 4.41 -1.53 -20.29
N PHE A 159 4.91 -0.95 -19.20
CA PHE A 159 6.08 -0.07 -19.19
C PHE A 159 7.11 -0.49 -18.12
N PRO A 160 7.66 -1.72 -18.22
CA PRO A 160 8.61 -2.22 -17.25
C PRO A 160 9.94 -1.47 -17.34
N TYR A 161 10.74 -1.59 -16.28
CA TYR A 161 12.14 -1.16 -16.26
C TYR A 161 12.31 0.33 -16.59
N ASN A 162 13.17 0.68 -17.55
CA ASN A 162 13.51 2.07 -17.90
C ASN A 162 12.54 2.75 -18.90
N THR A 163 11.40 2.13 -19.22
CA THR A 163 10.55 2.58 -20.34
C THR A 163 9.63 3.76 -20.00
N LEU A 164 9.31 3.96 -18.71
CA LEU A 164 8.69 5.18 -18.19
C LEU A 164 9.75 6.26 -17.94
N GLY A 165 10.25 6.85 -19.03
CA GLY A 165 11.36 7.82 -19.03
C GLY A 165 11.30 8.91 -17.95
N PRO A 166 10.17 9.60 -17.71
CA PRO A 166 10.08 10.62 -16.68
C PRO A 166 10.30 10.11 -15.25
N LEU A 167 9.88 8.87 -14.95
CA LEU A 167 10.06 8.27 -13.62
C LEU A 167 11.49 7.79 -13.41
N GLN A 168 12.18 7.41 -14.49
CA GLN A 168 13.59 6.99 -14.46
C GLN A 168 14.54 8.17 -14.25
N PHE A 169 14.10 9.42 -14.49
CA PHE A 169 14.93 10.62 -14.38
C PHE A 169 15.59 10.79 -13.01
N ILE A 170 14.91 10.40 -11.92
CA ILE A 170 15.45 10.58 -10.56
C ILE A 170 16.56 9.57 -10.22
N VAL A 171 16.58 8.42 -10.87
CA VAL A 171 17.43 7.28 -10.48
C VAL A 171 18.93 7.60 -10.52
N PRO A 172 19.49 8.21 -11.59
CA PRO A 172 20.91 8.52 -11.64
C PRO A 172 21.38 9.40 -10.49
N TYR A 173 20.56 10.34 -10.04
CA TYR A 173 20.89 11.22 -8.92
C TYR A 173 20.96 10.47 -7.59
N LEU A 174 20.05 9.51 -7.37
CA LEU A 174 20.08 8.65 -6.18
C LEU A 174 21.32 7.76 -6.16
N LEU A 175 21.69 7.17 -7.31
CA LEU A 175 22.88 6.32 -7.39
C LEU A 175 24.19 7.12 -7.24
N GLN A 176 24.24 8.35 -7.76
CA GLN A 176 25.38 9.24 -7.55
C GLN A 176 25.56 9.58 -6.07
N PHE A 177 24.45 9.90 -5.38
CA PHE A 177 24.49 10.16 -3.95
C PHE A 177 24.91 8.91 -3.16
N ASP A 178 24.42 7.73 -3.54
CA ASP A 178 24.82 6.46 -2.93
C ASP A 178 26.32 6.18 -3.09
N ALA A 179 26.83 6.30 -4.33
CA ALA A 179 28.25 6.14 -4.62
C ALA A 179 29.11 7.16 -3.84
N TRP A 180 28.64 8.40 -3.71
CA TRP A 180 29.32 9.42 -2.93
C TRP A 180 29.43 9.02 -1.45
N ILE A 181 28.35 8.51 -0.83
CA ILE A 181 28.38 8.04 0.56
C ILE A 181 29.38 6.90 0.71
N ILE A 182 29.30 5.88 -0.15
CA ILE A 182 30.15 4.68 -0.07
C ILE A 182 31.63 5.05 -0.14
N ASN A 183 32.01 5.87 -1.12
CA ASN A 183 33.40 6.28 -1.29
C ASN A 183 33.87 7.20 -0.15
N THR A 184 32.98 8.04 0.39
CA THR A 184 33.31 8.93 1.53
C THR A 184 33.55 8.14 2.81
N LEU A 185 32.81 7.06 3.02
CA LEU A 185 32.91 6.20 4.20
C LEU A 185 33.97 5.09 4.06
N ASP A 186 34.62 4.99 2.90
CA ASP A 186 35.64 3.97 2.59
C ASP A 186 35.17 2.52 2.84
N VAL A 187 33.88 2.25 2.60
CA VAL A 187 33.30 0.89 2.76
C VAL A 187 33.66 -0.02 1.57
N GLY A 188 34.09 0.60 0.47
CA GLY A 188 34.48 -0.02 -0.79
C GLY A 188 34.52 1.04 -1.90
N SER A 189 34.60 0.60 -3.15
CA SER A 189 34.56 1.51 -4.31
C SER A 189 33.22 1.43 -5.02
N ALA A 190 32.59 2.59 -5.24
CA ALA A 190 31.33 2.71 -5.97
C ALA A 190 31.43 3.72 -7.11
N THR A 191 30.91 3.38 -8.29
CA THR A 191 30.80 4.29 -9.44
C THR A 191 29.42 4.20 -10.06
N ALA A 192 28.70 5.32 -10.13
CA ALA A 192 27.39 5.40 -10.78
C ALA A 192 27.51 5.85 -12.24
N ARG A 193 26.81 5.18 -13.16
CA ARG A 193 26.67 5.58 -14.57
C ARG A 193 25.24 5.34 -15.05
N GLY A 194 24.50 6.41 -15.32
CA GLY A 194 23.09 6.30 -15.70
C GLY A 194 22.29 5.60 -14.59
N ASN A 195 21.69 4.46 -14.91
CA ASN A 195 20.94 3.64 -13.94
C ASN A 195 21.73 2.44 -13.41
N MET A 196 23.04 2.40 -13.64
CA MET A 196 23.96 1.36 -13.15
C MET A 196 24.79 1.89 -11.99
N LEU A 197 24.95 1.07 -10.95
CA LEU A 197 25.87 1.29 -9.84
C LEU A 197 26.88 0.14 -9.80
N PHE A 198 28.13 0.44 -10.12
CA PHE A 198 29.23 -0.52 -10.06
C PHE A 198 29.82 -0.49 -8.65
N LEU A 199 29.81 -1.65 -7.99
CA LEU A 199 30.27 -1.84 -6.62
C LEU A 199 31.45 -2.80 -6.63
N ASN A 200 32.51 -2.45 -5.89
CA ASN A 200 33.67 -3.28 -5.69
C ASN A 200 34.06 -3.25 -4.21
N GLY A 201 33.94 -4.41 -3.55
CA GLY A 201 34.18 -4.56 -2.13
C GLY A 201 34.92 -5.85 -1.80
N SER A 202 35.06 -6.11 -0.50
CA SER A 202 35.84 -7.23 0.04
C SER A 202 35.36 -8.63 -0.38
N LYS A 203 34.12 -8.74 -0.88
CA LYS A 203 33.47 -9.99 -1.27
C LYS A 203 33.35 -10.18 -2.78
N GLY A 204 33.81 -9.23 -3.58
CA GLY A 204 33.74 -9.26 -5.03
C GLY A 204 33.20 -7.96 -5.62
N SER A 205 32.89 -8.00 -6.91
CA SER A 205 32.32 -6.88 -7.64
C SER A 205 30.95 -7.25 -8.20
N MET A 206 30.02 -6.30 -8.18
CA MET A 206 28.68 -6.46 -8.74
C MET A 206 28.25 -5.15 -9.38
N ALA A 207 27.47 -5.24 -10.46
CA ALA A 207 26.85 -4.09 -11.10
C ALA A 207 25.35 -4.15 -10.86
N LEU A 208 24.83 -3.19 -10.09
CA LEU A 208 23.41 -3.07 -9.81
C LEU A 208 22.74 -2.21 -10.87
N GLN A 209 21.76 -2.77 -11.57
CA GLN A 209 20.89 -1.98 -12.44
C GLN A 209 19.63 -1.59 -11.67
N VAL A 210 19.43 -0.28 -11.46
CA VAL A 210 18.30 0.22 -10.68
C VAL A 210 17.26 0.84 -11.61
N PHE A 211 16.02 0.38 -11.50
CA PHE A 211 14.89 0.93 -12.25
C PHE A 211 14.04 1.82 -11.34
N TRP A 212 13.19 2.67 -11.95
CA TRP A 212 12.30 3.57 -11.20
C TRP A 212 11.48 2.88 -10.08
N PRO A 213 10.97 1.63 -10.22
CA PRO A 213 10.24 0.98 -9.13
C PRO A 213 11.15 0.80 -7.90
N SER A 214 12.35 0.24 -8.12
CA SER A 214 13.38 0.00 -7.12
C SER A 214 14.06 1.28 -6.61
N ALA A 215 13.96 2.38 -7.34
CA ALA A 215 14.44 3.68 -6.89
C ALA A 215 13.47 4.38 -5.92
N GLY A 216 12.31 3.78 -5.66
CA GLY A 216 11.37 4.28 -4.67
C GLY A 216 10.14 5.00 -5.22
N VAL A 217 9.96 5.03 -6.53
CA VAL A 217 8.75 5.62 -7.12
C VAL A 217 7.51 4.78 -6.77
N HIS A 218 7.63 3.45 -6.72
CA HIS A 218 6.53 2.59 -6.27
C HIS A 218 6.09 2.97 -4.85
N SER A 219 7.02 3.06 -3.89
CA SER A 219 6.70 3.45 -2.51
C SER A 219 6.16 4.88 -2.40
N ILE A 220 6.59 5.83 -3.25
CA ILE A 220 5.99 7.18 -3.32
C ILE A 220 4.53 7.11 -3.77
N ILE A 221 4.19 6.26 -4.74
CA ILE A 221 2.79 6.08 -5.19
C ILE A 221 1.95 5.49 -4.07
N ILE A 222 2.39 4.39 -3.45
CA ILE A 222 1.68 3.75 -2.32
C ILE A 222 1.50 4.74 -1.18
N TYR A 223 2.58 5.42 -0.76
CA TYR A 223 2.54 6.45 0.27
C TYR A 223 1.50 7.52 -0.08
N SER A 224 1.51 8.02 -1.32
CA SER A 224 0.62 9.10 -1.74
C SER A 224 -0.85 8.67 -1.67
N LEU A 225 -1.17 7.46 -2.11
CA LEU A 225 -2.52 6.90 -2.06
C LEU A 225 -3.02 6.73 -0.61
N VAL A 226 -2.20 6.08 0.23
CA VAL A 226 -2.55 5.84 1.64
C VAL A 226 -2.65 7.16 2.41
N MET A 227 -1.68 8.06 2.24
CA MET A 227 -1.67 9.36 2.91
C MET A 227 -2.84 10.23 2.47
N LEU A 228 -3.18 10.26 1.18
CA LEU A 228 -4.34 11.03 0.70
C LEU A 228 -5.64 10.51 1.31
N ALA A 229 -5.84 9.18 1.33
CA ALA A 229 -7.00 8.56 1.97
C ALA A 229 -7.08 8.92 3.47
N PHE A 230 -5.97 8.78 4.19
CA PHE A 230 -5.86 9.12 5.60
C PHE A 230 -6.15 10.60 5.88
N LEU A 231 -5.51 11.51 5.14
CA LEU A 231 -5.71 12.95 5.30
C LEU A 231 -7.11 13.39 4.91
N LEU A 232 -7.75 12.77 3.91
CA LEU A 232 -9.15 13.06 3.56
C LEU A 232 -10.10 12.76 4.72
N LYS A 233 -9.85 11.68 5.47
CA LYS A 233 -10.65 11.27 6.62
C LYS A 233 -10.49 12.19 7.83
N MET A 234 -9.31 12.79 7.98
CA MET A 234 -8.99 13.63 9.14
C MET A 234 -9.51 15.07 8.99
N ASN A 235 -10.09 15.62 10.06
CA ASN A 235 -10.53 17.02 10.12
C ASN A 235 -9.35 17.97 10.39
N ILE A 236 -8.39 18.03 9.45
CA ILE A 236 -7.21 18.90 9.50
C ILE A 236 -7.41 20.07 8.51
N GLN A 237 -6.88 21.26 8.83
CA GLN A 237 -6.82 22.37 7.87
C GLN A 237 -5.99 21.99 6.61
N ALA A 238 -6.42 22.44 5.44
CA ALA A 238 -5.81 22.08 4.15
C ALA A 238 -4.29 22.34 4.10
N ARG A 239 -3.83 23.48 4.63
CA ARG A 239 -2.39 23.82 4.68
C ARG A 239 -1.55 22.76 5.40
N ARG A 240 -2.04 22.21 6.51
CA ARG A 240 -1.31 21.16 7.26
C ARG A 240 -1.37 19.82 6.56
N LYS A 241 -2.51 19.49 5.92
CA LYS A 241 -2.59 18.30 5.06
C LYS A 241 -1.51 18.36 3.97
N GLY A 242 -1.37 19.51 3.30
CA GLY A 242 -0.32 19.73 2.31
C GLY A 242 1.09 19.57 2.88
N MET A 243 1.36 20.15 4.05
CA MET A 243 2.66 19.99 4.72
C MET A 243 2.97 18.54 5.11
N TYR A 244 2.03 17.84 5.74
CA TYR A 244 2.21 16.43 6.10
C TYR A 244 2.42 15.56 4.87
N PHE A 245 1.65 15.81 3.82
CA PHE A 245 1.83 15.10 2.56
C PHE A 245 3.25 15.30 2.01
N ALA A 246 3.71 16.56 1.91
CA ALA A 246 5.04 16.88 1.38
C ALA A 246 6.18 16.31 2.23
N ILE A 247 6.09 16.43 3.56
CA ILE A 247 7.10 15.88 4.49
C ILE A 247 7.19 14.36 4.33
N GLY A 248 6.06 13.66 4.25
CA GLY A 248 6.12 12.21 4.08
C GLY A 248 6.56 11.77 2.68
N VAL A 249 6.35 12.56 1.61
CA VAL A 249 7.00 12.30 0.31
C VAL A 249 8.51 12.39 0.47
N ALA A 250 9.02 13.48 1.07
CA ALA A 250 10.45 13.67 1.29
C ALA A 250 11.06 12.54 2.15
N GLY A 251 10.38 12.15 3.23
CA GLY A 251 10.82 11.03 4.06
C GLY A 251 10.74 9.68 3.33
N THR A 252 9.77 9.47 2.44
CA THR A 252 9.72 8.27 1.60
C THR A 252 10.91 8.21 0.64
N VAL A 253 11.23 9.34 -0.03
CA VAL A 253 12.46 9.44 -0.84
C VAL A 253 13.69 9.11 0.00
N PHE A 254 13.81 9.69 1.19
CA PHE A 254 14.92 9.43 2.11
C PHE A 254 15.05 7.94 2.49
N VAL A 255 13.96 7.28 2.89
CA VAL A 255 13.96 5.85 3.22
C VAL A 255 14.37 5.00 2.02
N ASN A 256 13.89 5.34 0.81
CA ASN A 256 14.29 4.64 -0.41
C ASN A 256 15.78 4.83 -0.72
N THR A 257 16.34 6.03 -0.50
CA THR A 257 17.78 6.27 -0.64
C THR A 257 18.57 5.40 0.34
N MET A 258 18.15 5.36 1.61
CA MET A 258 18.78 4.50 2.62
C MET A 258 18.65 3.01 2.29
N ARG A 259 17.57 2.60 1.61
CA ARG A 259 17.41 1.24 1.10
C ARG A 259 18.44 0.92 0.03
N ILE A 260 18.62 1.79 -0.96
CA ILE A 260 19.64 1.58 -2.00
C ILE A 260 21.02 1.46 -1.34
N LEU A 261 21.34 2.34 -0.39
CA LEU A 261 22.58 2.27 0.39
C LEU A 261 22.73 0.95 1.14
N ALA A 262 21.67 0.44 1.79
CA ALA A 262 21.71 -0.85 2.48
C ALA A 262 21.99 -2.01 1.51
N LEU A 263 21.37 -2.00 0.31
CA LEU A 263 21.64 -2.98 -0.75
C LEU A 263 23.10 -2.90 -1.22
N SER A 264 23.62 -1.69 -1.41
CA SER A 264 25.01 -1.49 -1.82
C SER A 264 26.00 -1.95 -0.74
N ILE A 265 25.75 -1.64 0.54
CA ILE A 265 26.57 -2.10 1.67
C ILE A 265 26.54 -3.63 1.78
N TYR A 266 25.38 -4.26 1.56
CA TYR A 266 25.27 -5.72 1.54
C TYR A 266 26.20 -6.34 0.49
N VAL A 267 26.19 -5.79 -0.73
CA VAL A 267 27.10 -6.24 -1.81
C VAL A 267 28.57 -6.08 -1.42
N LEU A 268 28.94 -4.93 -0.85
CA LEU A 268 30.34 -4.60 -0.54
C LEU A 268 30.92 -5.42 0.61
N THR A 269 30.07 -5.79 1.59
CA THR A 269 30.53 -6.33 2.88
C THR A 269 30.07 -7.75 3.19
N VAL A 270 28.94 -8.19 2.63
CA VAL A 270 28.31 -9.48 2.96
C VAL A 270 28.46 -10.48 1.81
N SER A 271 27.94 -10.18 0.62
CA SER A 271 27.97 -11.12 -0.51
C SER A 271 27.79 -10.41 -1.85
N ALA A 272 28.63 -10.77 -2.82
CA ALA A 272 28.45 -10.40 -4.24
C ALA A 272 27.75 -11.52 -5.05
N ASP A 273 27.18 -12.53 -4.38
CA ASP A 273 26.36 -13.56 -5.02
C ASP A 273 24.96 -13.02 -5.37
N VAL A 274 24.53 -13.27 -6.61
CA VAL A 274 23.28 -12.73 -7.15
C VAL A 274 22.05 -13.30 -6.43
N ASN A 275 22.06 -14.59 -6.09
CA ASN A 275 20.89 -15.21 -5.43
C ASN A 275 20.74 -14.71 -3.99
N ALA A 276 21.86 -14.56 -3.27
CA ALA A 276 21.90 -13.98 -1.94
C ALA A 276 21.43 -12.52 -1.96
N PHE A 277 21.87 -11.75 -2.97
CA PHE A 277 21.43 -10.37 -3.17
C PHE A 277 19.92 -10.28 -3.43
N GLU A 278 19.36 -11.07 -4.36
CA GLU A 278 17.92 -11.02 -4.66
C GLU A 278 17.06 -11.42 -3.46
N SER A 279 17.52 -12.39 -2.67
CA SER A 279 16.87 -12.77 -1.41
C SER A 279 16.84 -11.63 -0.41
N PHE A 280 17.92 -10.85 -0.29
CA PHE A 280 17.94 -9.66 0.57
C PHE A 280 17.12 -8.50 -0.01
N HIS A 281 17.21 -8.28 -1.33
CA HIS A 281 16.53 -7.22 -2.06
C HIS A 281 15.01 -7.32 -1.98
N SER A 282 14.45 -8.52 -2.16
CA SER A 282 13.02 -8.79 -2.04
C SER A 282 12.45 -8.37 -0.68
N VAL A 283 13.22 -8.56 0.40
CA VAL A 283 12.79 -8.26 1.77
C VAL A 283 13.06 -6.80 2.18
N ALA A 284 14.20 -6.23 1.77
CA ALA A 284 14.65 -4.90 2.19
C ALA A 284 13.67 -3.79 1.76
N GLY A 285 13.02 -3.96 0.60
CA GLY A 285 11.98 -3.07 0.08
C GLY A 285 10.86 -2.81 1.09
N GLU A 286 10.28 -3.88 1.61
CA GLU A 286 9.10 -3.82 2.45
C GLU A 286 9.44 -3.48 3.91
N ILE A 287 10.52 -4.06 4.45
CA ILE A 287 10.92 -3.86 5.84
C ILE A 287 11.31 -2.41 6.13
N MET A 288 11.84 -1.67 5.16
CA MET A 288 12.22 -0.27 5.39
C MET A 288 11.04 0.69 5.17
N PHE A 289 10.23 0.45 4.15
CA PHE A 289 9.14 1.36 3.79
C PHE A 289 7.92 1.25 4.72
N LEU A 290 7.50 0.04 5.08
CA LEU A 290 6.27 -0.16 5.86
C LEU A 290 6.37 0.43 7.28
N PRO A 291 7.44 0.22 8.05
CA PRO A 291 7.59 0.84 9.37
C PRO A 291 7.65 2.37 9.27
N TRP A 292 8.29 2.92 8.23
CA TRP A 292 8.28 4.36 7.97
C TRP A 292 6.86 4.88 7.77
N LEU A 293 6.09 4.26 6.87
CA LEU A 293 4.71 4.66 6.58
C LEU A 293 3.84 4.58 7.84
N ALA A 294 3.88 3.47 8.57
CA ALA A 294 3.10 3.25 9.79
C ALA A 294 3.51 4.23 10.91
N GLY A 295 4.82 4.42 11.10
CA GLY A 295 5.37 5.36 12.08
C GLY A 295 4.96 6.80 11.77
N TYR A 296 5.02 7.20 10.50
CA TYR A 296 4.66 8.55 10.09
C TYR A 296 3.16 8.84 10.23
N LEU A 297 2.28 7.90 9.84
CA LEU A 297 0.84 8.02 10.07
C LEU A 297 0.53 8.13 11.57
N THR A 298 1.17 7.30 12.40
CA THR A 298 1.02 7.33 13.86
C THR A 298 1.48 8.65 14.45
N LEU A 299 2.59 9.21 13.96
CA LEU A 299 3.10 10.51 14.35
C LEU A 299 2.07 11.61 14.05
N ILE A 300 1.50 11.64 12.84
CA ILE A 300 0.47 12.64 12.48
C ILE A 300 -0.76 12.50 13.38
N MET A 301 -1.25 11.28 13.58
CA MET A 301 -2.38 11.01 14.48
C MET A 301 -2.12 11.54 15.88
N TYR A 302 -0.93 11.27 16.41
CA TYR A 302 -0.52 11.72 17.74
C TYR A 302 -0.43 13.25 17.84
N VAL A 303 0.21 13.90 16.87
CA VAL A 303 0.40 15.35 16.84
C VAL A 303 -0.96 16.06 16.75
N GLU A 304 -1.84 15.66 15.83
CA GLU A 304 -3.14 16.29 15.68
C GLU A 304 -4.07 15.99 16.86
N SER A 305 -4.03 14.77 17.43
CA SER A 305 -4.78 14.43 18.64
C SER A 305 -4.38 15.30 19.83
N ARG A 306 -3.08 15.53 20.03
CA ARG A 306 -2.59 16.44 21.09
C ARG A 306 -3.04 17.88 20.85
N ARG A 307 -3.09 18.31 19.60
CA ARG A 307 -3.46 19.68 19.26
C ARG A 307 -4.94 19.96 19.50
N VAL A 308 -5.83 19.05 19.10
CA VAL A 308 -7.27 19.15 19.39
C VAL A 308 -7.51 19.22 20.90
N LYS A 309 -6.80 18.40 21.69
CA LYS A 309 -6.88 18.45 23.16
C LYS A 309 -6.44 19.79 23.75
N ARG A 310 -5.37 20.40 23.22
CA ARG A 310 -4.90 21.73 23.67
C ARG A 310 -5.90 22.83 23.35
N MET A 311 -6.40 22.88 22.12
CA MET A 311 -7.42 23.87 21.72
C MET A 311 -8.70 23.76 22.55
N GLY A 312 -9.10 22.54 22.95
CA GLY A 312 -10.23 22.34 23.86
C GLY A 312 -9.99 22.87 25.28
N LYS A 313 -8.76 22.73 25.81
CA LYS A 313 -8.39 23.27 27.12
C LYS A 313 -8.35 24.80 27.12
N ASP A 314 -7.68 25.40 26.13
CA ASP A 314 -7.56 26.86 26.02
C ASP A 314 -8.94 27.53 25.89
N ALA A 315 -9.88 26.90 25.17
CA ALA A 315 -11.26 27.37 25.07
C ALA A 315 -12.01 27.30 26.41
N SER A 316 -11.78 26.25 27.22
CA SER A 316 -12.43 26.10 28.53
C SER A 316 -11.89 27.07 29.59
N GLU A 317 -10.59 27.38 29.57
CA GLU A 317 -9.96 28.32 30.50
C GLU A 317 -10.34 29.78 30.17
N GLY A 318 -10.46 30.13 28.89
CA GLY A 318 -10.92 31.46 28.46
C GLY A 318 -12.37 31.76 28.87
N VAL A 319 -13.26 30.76 28.85
CA VAL A 319 -14.66 30.93 29.32
C VAL A 319 -14.72 31.15 30.83
N ASN A 320 -13.96 30.38 31.63
CA ASN A 320 -13.96 30.51 33.08
C ASN A 320 -13.44 31.88 33.55
N ASN A 321 -12.38 32.41 32.93
CA ASN A 321 -11.86 33.74 33.27
C ASN A 321 -12.83 34.88 32.89
N SER A 322 -13.64 34.71 31.85
CA SER A 322 -14.65 35.72 31.47
C SER A 322 -15.86 35.78 32.41
N ASN A 323 -16.19 34.65 33.06
CA ASN A 323 -17.27 34.56 34.04
C ASN A 323 -16.83 34.99 35.45
N SER A 324 -15.53 35.00 35.77
CA SER A 324 -15.03 35.52 37.06
C SER A 324 -14.80 37.03 37.07
N SER A 325 -14.89 37.69 35.91
CA SER A 325 -14.68 39.13 35.73
C SER A 325 -15.97 39.93 35.49
N ARG A 326 -17.14 39.31 35.74
CA ARG A 326 -18.46 39.95 35.77
C ARG A 326 -19.02 39.86 37.18
#